data_AF-A0A939YYS7-F1
#
_entry.id   AF-A0A939YYS7-F1
#
_cell.length_a   1.000
_cell.length_b   1.000
_cell.length_c   1.000
_cell.angle_alpha   90.00
_cell.angle_beta   90.00
_cell.angle_gamma   90.00
#
_symmetry.space_group_name_H-M   'P 1'
#
loop_
_entity.id
_entity.type
_entity.pdbx_description
1 polymer ?
#
loop_
_entity_poly.entity_id
_entity_poly.type
_entity_poly.pdbx_seq_one_letter_code
_entity_poly.pdbx_strand_id
1 'polypeptide(L)'
;MKQQKKSLALWFVVMSAVSVLASVCVLLVSRGDALSRMFFSDVRDTGMDFFHSIEYVRGRRPYSQFNTLYPPLANLLFYIVYWFVPRAQSDNWANDFYQSVVVRGTDLDLRTWQAPMVLFVAFVMLSVAAILIMARKCAGKNAGVNADLFAMCVLFSYGVLNSFERGNIVIVAFLCCLFFVWHQHSRSRLLEALGIIFLAVSAGLKLYPALFGMMLVYSRQYKRAGLAVVAGLAAFVLPVLIFQEGLRGIGMFFEQLKLHAAETADSEIGFSFDGICRTLMKILDSFRGEADGRYPLLEALSGLNIAAAALMLACGFFLERQWQQALACCVAMLLYAYQYLYSTVFFLIPLLVMIREEKALRPGNAVAFFALVLSVLWLPIMDPADSFLSLVYGRFQLCMAVLAFYIVVSAVAGILRKLRRKDDRAAKAQAA
;
A
#
# COMPACT_ATOMS: atom_id res chain seq x y z
N MET A 1 -12.86 33.75 -24.08
CA MET A 1 -11.67 33.13 -23.45
C MET A 1 -12.02 31.72 -22.97
N LYS A 2 -11.44 30.66 -23.55
CA LYS A 2 -11.66 29.29 -23.05
C LYS A 2 -10.95 29.17 -21.71
N GLN A 3 -11.72 28.95 -20.64
CA GLN A 3 -11.21 28.73 -19.29
C GLN A 3 -10.19 27.56 -19.32
N GLN A 4 -8.92 27.88 -19.10
CA GLN A 4 -7.84 26.90 -19.13
C GLN A 4 -8.05 25.96 -17.94
N LYS A 5 -8.56 24.75 -18.19
CA LYS A 5 -8.82 23.77 -17.12
C LYS A 5 -7.51 23.49 -16.39
N LYS A 6 -7.49 23.70 -15.06
CA LYS A 6 -6.31 23.49 -14.22
C LYS A 6 -5.86 22.02 -14.29
N SER A 7 -4.55 21.84 -14.45
CA SER A 7 -3.88 20.53 -14.50
C SER A 7 -4.07 19.76 -13.19
N LEU A 8 -4.29 18.45 -13.26
CA LEU A 8 -4.34 17.58 -12.07
C LEU A 8 -3.01 17.58 -11.32
N ALA A 9 -1.90 17.59 -12.05
CA ALA A 9 -0.56 17.64 -11.45
C ALA A 9 -0.35 18.94 -10.66
N LEU A 10 -0.84 20.07 -11.18
CA LEU A 10 -0.77 21.36 -10.48
C LEU A 10 -1.56 21.33 -9.18
N TRP A 11 -2.79 20.80 -9.20
CA TRP A 11 -3.59 20.65 -7.98
C TRP A 11 -2.90 19.76 -6.95
N PHE A 12 -2.36 18.61 -7.37
CA PHE A 12 -1.63 17.72 -6.49
C PHE A 12 -0.41 18.41 -5.85
N VAL A 13 0.40 19.13 -6.65
CA VAL A 13 1.57 19.86 -6.17
C VAL A 13 1.18 20.95 -5.17
N VAL A 14 0.16 21.76 -5.48
CA VAL A 14 -0.30 22.83 -4.58
C VAL A 14 -0.80 22.26 -3.25
N MET A 15 -1.66 21.23 -3.30
CA MET A 15 -2.19 20.61 -2.09
C MET A 15 -1.08 19.94 -1.24
N SER A 16 -0.11 19.29 -1.89
CA SER A 16 1.03 18.67 -1.23
C SER A 16 1.97 19.70 -0.60
N ALA A 17 2.26 20.81 -1.31
CA ALA A 17 3.08 21.88 -0.77
C ALA A 17 2.43 22.51 0.46
N VAL A 18 1.12 22.79 0.40
CA VAL A 18 0.37 23.32 1.55
C VAL A 18 0.36 22.32 2.71
N SER A 19 0.15 21.02 2.46
CA SER A 19 0.13 20.00 3.52
C SER A 19 1.49 19.83 4.19
N VAL A 20 2.58 19.83 3.41
CA VAL A 20 3.95 19.74 3.92
C VAL A 20 4.28 20.99 4.75
N LEU A 21 3.98 22.19 4.25
CA LEU A 21 4.21 23.42 4.99
C LEU A 21 3.43 23.44 6.32
N ALA A 22 2.16 23.07 6.29
CA ALA A 22 1.33 22.97 7.50
C ALA A 22 1.90 21.96 8.50
N SER A 23 2.34 20.78 8.02
CA SER A 23 2.99 19.76 8.85
C SER A 23 4.29 20.28 9.47
N VAL A 24 5.15 20.94 8.69
CA VAL A 24 6.40 21.54 9.19
C VAL A 24 6.12 22.60 10.24
N CYS A 25 5.16 23.50 10.04
CA CYS A 25 4.77 24.50 11.05
C CYS A 25 4.35 23.84 12.37
N VAL A 26 3.56 22.77 12.28
CA VAL A 26 3.11 22.02 13.46
C VAL A 26 4.27 21.31 14.16
N LEU A 27 5.24 20.75 13.41
CA LEU A 27 6.45 20.18 13.99
C LEU A 27 7.32 21.24 14.69
N LEU A 28 7.44 22.45 14.11
CA LEU A 28 8.17 23.56 14.71
C LEU A 28 7.53 24.01 16.03
N VAL A 29 6.20 24.17 16.06
CA VAL A 29 5.46 24.57 17.25
C VAL A 29 5.51 23.51 18.34
N SER A 30 5.36 22.23 17.98
CA SER A 30 5.40 21.10 18.93
C SER A 30 6.81 20.66 19.32
N ARG A 31 7.86 21.25 18.72
CA ARG A 31 9.26 20.80 18.84
C ARG A 31 9.43 19.31 18.50
N GLY A 32 8.65 18.82 17.54
CA GLY A 32 8.70 17.43 17.07
C GLY A 32 7.84 16.44 17.86
N ASP A 33 7.26 16.82 19.01
CA ASP A 33 6.42 15.91 19.82
C ASP A 33 5.24 15.30 19.02
N ALA A 34 4.72 16.08 18.08
CA ALA A 34 3.68 15.68 17.14
C ALA A 34 4.01 14.41 16.32
N LEU A 35 5.29 14.10 16.07
CA LEU A 35 5.68 12.96 15.22
C LEU A 35 5.14 11.63 15.77
N SER A 36 5.19 11.44 17.09
CA SER A 36 4.71 10.21 17.75
C SER A 36 3.21 9.98 17.61
N ARG A 37 2.44 11.04 17.30
CA ARG A 37 0.98 11.00 17.12
C ARG A 37 0.56 11.06 15.66
N MET A 38 1.48 11.41 14.77
CA MET A 38 1.27 11.45 13.31
C MET A 38 1.70 10.15 12.63
N PHE A 39 2.66 9.45 13.20
CA PHE A 39 3.22 8.18 12.73
C PHE A 39 2.89 7.05 13.73
N PHE A 40 3.67 5.97 13.74
CA PHE A 40 3.46 4.87 14.66
C PHE A 40 3.62 5.31 16.12
N SER A 41 2.73 4.83 16.98
CA SER A 41 2.62 5.31 18.37
C SER A 41 3.75 4.81 19.27
N ASP A 42 4.27 3.60 19.04
CA ASP A 42 5.44 3.09 19.76
C ASP A 42 6.72 3.68 19.15
N VAL A 43 7.23 4.74 19.78
CA VAL A 43 8.46 5.42 19.37
C VAL A 43 9.70 4.52 19.44
N ARG A 44 9.66 3.41 20.18
CA ARG A 44 10.75 2.42 20.20
C ARG A 44 10.69 1.50 19.00
N ASP A 45 9.65 1.56 18.17
CA ASP A 45 9.45 0.68 17.04
C ASP A 45 9.77 1.32 15.67
N THR A 46 10.21 2.57 15.67
CA THR A 46 10.69 3.28 14.47
C THR A 46 11.83 2.50 13.79
N GLY A 47 11.67 2.23 12.50
CA GLY A 47 12.62 1.51 11.65
C GLY A 47 12.64 0.00 11.85
N MET A 48 11.92 -0.53 12.83
CA MET A 48 12.09 -1.93 13.25
C MET A 48 11.64 -2.94 12.20
N ASP A 49 10.77 -2.58 11.25
CA ASP A 49 10.42 -3.48 10.15
C ASP A 49 11.64 -3.78 9.26
N PHE A 50 12.68 -2.93 9.26
CA PHE A 50 13.97 -3.21 8.61
C PHE A 50 14.92 -3.96 9.55
N PHE A 51 15.14 -3.41 10.76
CA PHE A 51 16.16 -3.92 11.69
C PHE A 51 15.82 -5.31 12.22
N HIS A 52 14.58 -5.57 12.61
CA HIS A 52 14.17 -6.91 13.02
C HIS A 52 14.26 -7.89 11.85
N SER A 53 13.92 -7.48 10.63
CA SER A 53 13.92 -8.40 9.49
C SER A 53 15.31 -8.91 9.13
N ILE A 54 16.37 -8.12 9.34
CA ILE A 54 17.75 -8.59 9.18
C ILE A 54 18.20 -9.49 10.33
N GLU A 55 17.68 -9.29 11.54
CA GLU A 55 17.95 -10.15 12.71
C GLU A 55 17.28 -11.52 12.54
N TYR A 56 16.02 -11.53 12.10
CA TYR A 56 15.17 -12.72 12.05
C TYR A 56 15.67 -13.79 11.07
N VAL A 57 16.51 -13.39 10.12
CA VAL A 57 17.06 -14.27 9.08
C VAL A 57 18.46 -14.79 9.42
N ARG A 58 19.11 -14.32 10.50
CA ARG A 58 20.47 -14.69 10.91
C ARG A 58 20.68 -16.21 10.97
N GLY A 59 19.76 -16.90 11.64
CA GLY A 59 19.79 -18.36 11.81
C GLY A 59 19.24 -19.16 10.63
N ARG A 60 18.81 -18.49 9.54
CA ARG A 60 18.04 -19.09 8.45
C ARG A 60 16.79 -19.84 8.96
N ARG A 61 16.20 -19.38 10.07
CA ARG A 61 14.98 -19.92 10.70
C ARG A 61 13.92 -18.84 10.98
N PRO A 62 13.58 -17.99 9.99
CA PRO A 62 12.79 -16.79 10.24
C PRO A 62 11.37 -17.06 10.72
N TYR A 63 10.79 -18.23 10.42
CA TYR A 63 9.43 -18.55 10.81
C TYR A 63 9.38 -19.23 12.18
N SER A 64 10.17 -20.28 12.38
CA SER A 64 10.10 -21.07 13.63
C SER A 64 10.73 -20.38 14.83
N GLN A 65 11.69 -19.47 14.60
CA GLN A 65 12.44 -18.80 15.67
C GLN A 65 11.96 -17.37 15.94
N PHE A 66 11.44 -16.69 14.91
CA PHE A 66 11.12 -15.26 14.98
C PHE A 66 9.68 -14.92 14.57
N ASN A 67 8.84 -15.91 14.26
CA ASN A 67 7.42 -15.71 13.94
C ASN A 67 7.18 -14.65 12.84
N THR A 68 8.07 -14.56 11.84
CA THR A 68 7.99 -13.49 10.84
C THR A 68 6.68 -13.52 10.04
N LEU A 69 6.14 -12.33 9.76
CA LEU A 69 5.00 -12.12 8.86
C LEU A 69 5.44 -11.80 7.43
N TYR A 70 6.75 -11.86 7.14
CA TYR A 70 7.26 -11.63 5.80
C TYR A 70 7.22 -12.90 4.94
N PRO A 71 6.78 -12.78 3.67
CA PRO A 71 6.84 -13.91 2.75
C PRO A 71 8.30 -14.31 2.45
N PRO A 72 8.52 -15.51 1.89
CA PRO A 72 9.87 -16.06 1.74
C PRO A 72 10.83 -15.19 0.92
N LEU A 73 10.37 -14.49 -0.13
CA LEU A 73 11.24 -13.62 -0.92
C LEU A 73 11.70 -12.39 -0.12
N ALA A 74 10.83 -11.82 0.72
CA ALA A 74 11.23 -10.73 1.61
C ALA A 74 12.31 -11.19 2.59
N ASN A 75 12.13 -12.36 3.21
CA ASN A 75 13.15 -12.93 4.08
C ASN A 75 14.46 -13.19 3.33
N LEU A 76 14.41 -13.66 2.07
CA LEU A 76 15.63 -13.85 1.28
C LEU A 76 16.32 -12.51 0.97
N LEU A 77 15.56 -11.45 0.68
CA LEU A 77 16.13 -10.12 0.48
C LEU A 77 16.83 -9.64 1.75
N PHE A 78 16.17 -9.74 2.91
CA PHE A 78 16.79 -9.37 4.19
C PHE A 78 17.95 -10.28 4.56
N TYR A 79 17.94 -11.55 4.15
CA TYR A 79 19.05 -12.46 4.34
C TYR A 79 20.27 -11.99 3.54
N ILE A 80 20.09 -11.56 2.28
CA ILE A 80 21.17 -10.95 1.50
C ILE A 80 21.69 -9.67 2.17
N VAL A 81 20.82 -8.84 2.74
CA VAL A 81 21.22 -7.64 3.49
C VAL A 81 22.01 -8.00 4.75
N TYR A 82 21.57 -9.01 5.49
CA TYR A 82 22.23 -9.52 6.70
C TYR A 82 23.69 -9.94 6.44
N TRP A 83 24.01 -10.47 5.26
CA TRP A 83 25.38 -10.85 4.90
C TRP A 83 26.39 -9.69 4.89
N PHE A 84 25.94 -8.43 4.85
CA PHE A 84 26.80 -7.26 4.97
C PHE A 84 27.07 -6.85 6.42
N VAL A 85 26.57 -7.59 7.40
CA VAL A 85 26.78 -7.32 8.83
C VAL A 85 27.96 -8.15 9.36
N PRO A 86 28.94 -7.56 10.07
CA PRO A 86 30.03 -8.29 10.68
C PRO A 86 29.53 -9.36 11.67
N ARG A 87 30.10 -10.56 11.63
CA ARG A 87 29.71 -11.65 12.55
C ARG A 87 29.87 -11.28 14.02
N ALA A 88 31.00 -10.64 14.36
CA ALA A 88 31.27 -10.16 15.71
C ALA A 88 30.18 -9.21 16.25
N GLN A 89 29.45 -8.53 15.36
CA GLN A 89 28.24 -7.82 15.73
C GLN A 89 27.10 -8.82 15.88
N SER A 90 26.70 -9.48 14.78
CA SER A 90 25.48 -10.28 14.76
C SER A 90 25.41 -11.40 15.79
N ASP A 91 26.54 -11.89 16.29
CA ASP A 91 26.60 -12.96 17.29
C ASP A 91 26.02 -12.54 18.66
N ASN A 92 25.93 -11.23 18.96
CA ASN A 92 25.35 -10.73 20.21
C ASN A 92 23.88 -10.29 20.09
N TRP A 93 23.26 -10.45 18.91
CA TRP A 93 21.85 -10.12 18.69
C TRP A 93 20.91 -11.12 19.34
N ALA A 94 19.64 -10.73 19.47
CA ALA A 94 18.61 -11.55 20.09
C ALA A 94 18.43 -12.90 19.37
N ASN A 95 18.04 -13.90 20.15
CA ASN A 95 17.92 -15.28 19.68
C ASN A 95 16.48 -15.70 19.37
N ASP A 96 15.49 -14.87 19.67
CA ASP A 96 14.09 -15.14 19.39
C ASP A 96 13.31 -13.83 19.33
N PHE A 97 12.08 -13.91 18.82
CA PHE A 97 11.17 -12.77 18.67
C PHE A 97 10.98 -11.96 19.95
N TYR A 98 10.79 -12.61 21.09
CA TYR A 98 10.48 -11.92 22.35
C TYR A 98 11.68 -11.13 22.86
N GLN A 99 12.87 -11.72 22.78
CA GLN A 99 14.11 -11.04 23.12
C GLN A 99 14.34 -9.83 22.20
N SER A 100 14.10 -9.96 20.88
CA SER A 100 14.21 -8.85 19.92
C SER A 100 13.33 -7.66 20.31
N VAL A 101 12.09 -7.92 20.74
CA VAL A 101 11.15 -6.87 21.17
C VAL A 101 11.63 -6.17 22.45
N VAL A 102 12.18 -6.93 23.41
CA VAL A 102 12.61 -6.42 24.72
C VAL A 102 13.88 -5.56 24.63
N VAL A 103 14.81 -5.87 23.72
CA VAL A 103 16.08 -5.12 23.60
C VAL A 103 15.93 -3.74 22.93
N ARG A 104 14.75 -3.39 22.41
CA ARG A 104 14.49 -2.08 21.79
C ARG A 104 14.73 -0.93 22.77
N GLY A 105 15.61 -0.02 22.40
CA GLY A 105 16.03 1.12 23.22
C GLY A 105 17.15 0.83 24.21
N THR A 106 17.77 -0.36 24.14
CA THR A 106 18.96 -0.74 24.92
C THR A 106 20.23 -0.69 24.05
N ASP A 107 21.40 -0.94 24.62
CA ASP A 107 22.68 -1.01 23.88
C ASP A 107 22.77 -2.19 22.90
N LEU A 108 21.87 -3.17 23.04
CA LEU A 108 21.72 -4.31 22.11
C LEU A 108 20.74 -4.01 20.96
N ASP A 109 20.11 -2.83 20.95
CA ASP A 109 19.27 -2.40 19.85
C ASP A 109 20.11 -2.24 18.58
N LEU A 110 19.72 -2.93 17.51
CA LEU A 110 20.42 -2.90 16.22
C LEU A 110 20.59 -1.47 15.67
N ARG A 111 19.74 -0.52 16.05
CA ARG A 111 19.83 0.88 15.63
C ARG A 111 21.03 1.62 16.23
N THR A 112 21.57 1.14 17.34
CA THR A 112 22.73 1.75 18.00
C THR A 112 24.04 1.41 17.30
N TRP A 113 24.03 0.46 16.35
CA TRP A 113 25.23 -0.08 15.72
C TRP A 113 25.41 0.44 14.29
N GLN A 114 26.67 0.73 13.93
CA GLN A 114 26.99 1.38 12.66
C GLN A 114 26.58 0.55 11.43
N ALA A 115 26.89 -0.75 11.39
CA ALA A 115 26.67 -1.57 10.19
C ALA A 115 25.17 -1.69 9.82
N PRO A 116 24.28 -2.16 10.71
CA PRO A 116 22.84 -2.18 10.41
C PRO A 116 22.27 -0.79 10.11
N MET A 117 22.73 0.27 10.79
CA MET A 117 22.27 1.64 10.52
C MET A 117 22.68 2.13 9.12
N VAL A 118 23.92 1.88 8.68
CA VAL A 118 24.36 2.23 7.32
C VAL A 118 23.58 1.47 6.25
N LEU A 119 23.25 0.19 6.50
CA LEU A 119 22.40 -0.59 5.60
C LEU A 119 20.98 -0.01 5.51
N PHE A 120 20.42 0.45 6.63
CA PHE A 120 19.14 1.13 6.65
C PHE A 120 19.18 2.46 5.87
N VAL A 121 20.21 3.28 6.07
CA VAL A 121 20.42 4.52 5.30
C VAL A 121 20.54 4.22 3.80
N ALA A 122 21.29 3.18 3.41
CA ALA A 122 21.42 2.78 2.01
C ALA A 122 20.07 2.35 1.42
N PHE A 123 19.28 1.56 2.17
CA PHE A 123 17.92 1.18 1.79
C PHE A 123 17.02 2.40 1.55
N VAL A 124 17.04 3.39 2.44
CA VAL A 124 16.28 4.64 2.28
C VAL A 124 16.77 5.40 1.04
N MET A 125 18.08 5.61 0.89
CA MET A 125 18.65 6.37 -0.23
C MET A 125 18.33 5.76 -1.59
N LEU A 126 18.44 4.44 -1.72
CA LEU A 126 18.08 3.72 -2.95
C LEU A 126 16.58 3.85 -3.26
N SER A 127 15.74 3.74 -2.23
CA SER A 127 14.29 3.90 -2.36
C SER A 127 13.92 5.33 -2.78
N VAL A 128 14.51 6.35 -2.15
CA VAL A 128 14.33 7.76 -2.50
C VAL A 128 14.73 8.00 -3.96
N ALA A 129 15.91 7.53 -4.38
CA ALA A 129 16.38 7.67 -5.76
C ALA A 129 15.40 7.04 -6.76
N ALA A 130 14.92 5.82 -6.48
CA ALA A 130 13.96 5.13 -7.32
C ALA A 130 12.61 5.89 -7.42
N ILE A 131 12.08 6.38 -6.30
CA ILE A 131 10.84 7.19 -6.26
C ILE A 131 11.01 8.45 -7.10
N LEU A 132 12.11 9.20 -6.92
CA LEU A 132 12.34 10.43 -7.66
C LEU A 132 12.44 10.19 -9.17
N ILE A 133 13.17 9.14 -9.59
CA ILE A 133 13.31 8.77 -11.01
C ILE A 133 11.95 8.39 -11.60
N MET A 134 11.16 7.59 -10.88
CA MET A 134 9.85 7.11 -11.33
C MET A 134 8.83 8.25 -11.39
N ALA A 135 8.74 9.07 -10.35
CA ALA A 135 7.80 10.19 -10.25
C ALA A 135 8.08 11.29 -11.28
N ARG A 136 9.35 11.63 -11.55
CA ARG A 136 9.74 12.58 -12.60
C ARG A 136 9.20 12.19 -13.97
N LYS A 137 9.20 10.89 -14.29
CA LYS A 137 8.65 10.37 -15.56
C LYS A 137 7.13 10.55 -15.65
N CYS A 138 6.41 10.64 -14.53
CA CYS A 138 4.96 10.88 -14.50
C CYS A 138 4.60 12.32 -14.80
N ALA A 139 5.38 13.27 -14.27
CA ALA A 139 5.09 14.69 -14.42
C ALA A 139 4.95 15.07 -15.90
N GLY A 140 5.74 14.47 -16.80
CA GLY A 140 5.63 14.70 -18.24
C GLY A 140 5.89 16.16 -18.64
N LYS A 141 6.14 16.41 -19.93
CA LYS A 141 6.48 17.77 -20.40
C LYS A 141 5.29 18.75 -20.40
N ASN A 142 4.05 18.25 -20.32
CA ASN A 142 2.82 19.03 -20.52
C ASN A 142 1.98 19.22 -19.25
N ALA A 143 2.48 18.85 -18.06
CA ALA A 143 1.70 18.96 -16.82
C ALA A 143 1.64 20.38 -16.23
N GLY A 144 2.41 21.32 -16.77
CA GLY A 144 2.46 22.70 -16.27
C GLY A 144 3.09 22.85 -14.88
N VAL A 145 3.84 21.83 -14.43
CA VAL A 145 4.58 21.84 -13.17
C VAL A 145 6.01 21.37 -13.41
N ASN A 146 6.94 21.85 -12.58
CA ASN A 146 8.31 21.35 -12.57
C ASN A 146 8.32 19.87 -12.14
N ALA A 147 9.04 19.03 -12.89
CA ALA A 147 9.06 17.58 -12.66
C ALA A 147 9.75 17.18 -11.36
N ASP A 148 10.75 17.96 -10.91
CA ASP A 148 11.43 17.74 -9.64
C ASP A 148 10.52 18.08 -8.49
N LEU A 149 9.83 19.22 -8.54
CA LEU A 149 8.84 19.60 -7.52
C LEU A 149 7.73 18.55 -7.41
N PHE A 150 7.20 18.08 -8.54
CA PHE A 150 6.22 16.99 -8.55
C PHE A 150 6.76 15.73 -7.89
N ALA A 151 7.99 15.33 -8.21
CA ALA A 151 8.62 14.15 -7.63
C ALA A 151 8.87 14.31 -6.12
N MET A 152 9.22 15.51 -5.65
CA MET A 152 9.32 15.81 -4.23
C MET A 152 7.96 15.70 -3.53
N CYS A 153 6.86 16.15 -4.14
CA CYS A 153 5.52 15.95 -3.58
C CYS A 153 5.14 14.46 -3.45
N VAL A 154 5.54 13.62 -4.42
CA VAL A 154 5.37 12.17 -4.33
C VAL A 154 6.21 11.59 -3.18
N LEU A 155 7.46 12.04 -3.03
CA LEU A 155 8.36 11.61 -1.97
C LEU A 155 7.81 11.94 -0.57
N PHE A 156 7.23 13.12 -0.39
CA PHE A 156 6.62 13.56 0.87
C PHE A 156 5.17 13.08 1.08
N SER A 157 4.70 12.14 0.26
CA SER A 157 3.40 11.51 0.48
C SER A 157 3.41 10.66 1.74
N TYR A 158 2.31 10.65 2.48
CA TYR A 158 2.19 10.02 3.79
C TYR A 158 2.60 8.55 3.80
N GLY A 159 2.13 7.75 2.84
CA GLY A 159 2.51 6.34 2.75
C GLY A 159 4.01 6.11 2.53
N VAL A 160 4.70 7.01 1.82
CA VAL A 160 6.16 6.96 1.64
C VAL A 160 6.86 7.28 2.96
N LEU A 161 6.47 8.37 3.62
CA LEU A 161 7.04 8.76 4.91
C LEU A 161 6.82 7.69 5.98
N ASN A 162 5.62 7.12 6.05
CA ASN A 162 5.29 6.05 6.99
C ASN A 162 6.07 4.77 6.68
N SER A 163 6.28 4.45 5.40
CA SER A 163 7.15 3.33 5.01
C SER A 163 8.60 3.51 5.47
N PHE A 164 9.13 4.75 5.40
CA PHE A 164 10.49 5.04 5.87
C PHE A 164 10.58 5.10 7.39
N GLU A 165 9.62 5.72 8.06
CA GLU A 165 9.54 5.74 9.52
C GLU A 165 9.53 4.33 10.08
N ARG A 166 8.76 3.42 9.50
CA ARG A 166 8.72 2.00 9.88
C ARG A 166 9.91 1.17 9.40
N GLY A 167 10.63 1.62 8.38
CA GLY A 167 11.63 0.82 7.66
C GLY A 167 11.03 -0.34 6.87
N ASN A 168 9.79 -0.20 6.41
CA ASN A 168 9.05 -1.31 5.82
C ASN A 168 9.40 -1.53 4.34
N ILE A 169 9.62 -2.79 3.97
CA ILE A 169 9.94 -3.21 2.58
C ILE A 169 8.81 -2.94 1.58
N VAL A 170 7.61 -2.58 2.06
CA VAL A 170 6.47 -2.17 1.23
C VAL A 170 6.84 -1.10 0.21
N ILE A 171 7.79 -0.20 0.51
CA ILE A 171 8.23 0.82 -0.44
C ILE A 171 8.85 0.20 -1.70
N VAL A 172 9.58 -0.91 -1.56
CA VAL A 172 10.15 -1.68 -2.68
C VAL A 172 9.04 -2.43 -3.41
N ALA A 173 8.10 -3.04 -2.68
CA ALA A 173 6.95 -3.69 -3.28
C ALA A 173 6.10 -2.71 -4.12
N PHE A 174 5.88 -1.50 -3.62
CA PHE A 174 5.21 -0.41 -4.32
C PHE A 174 5.95 -0.03 -5.61
N LEU A 175 7.26 0.22 -5.54
CA LEU A 175 8.06 0.56 -6.71
C LEU A 175 7.99 -0.53 -7.78
N CYS A 176 8.04 -1.79 -7.36
CA CYS A 176 7.92 -2.91 -8.28
C CYS A 176 6.52 -3.00 -8.93
N CYS A 177 5.47 -2.80 -8.14
CA CYS A 177 4.10 -2.77 -8.63
C CYS A 177 3.87 -1.60 -9.60
N LEU A 178 4.38 -0.41 -9.28
CA LEU A 178 4.28 0.77 -10.13
C LEU A 178 5.01 0.56 -11.47
N PHE A 179 6.18 -0.11 -11.44
CA PHE A 179 6.90 -0.50 -12.65
C PHE A 179 6.06 -1.43 -13.52
N PHE A 180 5.46 -2.47 -12.93
CA PHE A 180 4.52 -3.35 -13.62
C PHE A 180 3.38 -2.56 -14.27
N VAL A 181 2.71 -1.69 -13.52
CA VAL A 181 1.55 -0.94 -14.04
C VAL A 181 1.91 -0.07 -15.25
N TRP A 182 3.12 0.52 -15.28
CA TRP A 182 3.58 1.28 -16.44
C TRP A 182 4.02 0.45 -17.64
N HIS A 183 4.53 -0.75 -17.42
CA HIS A 183 5.18 -1.52 -18.48
C HIS A 183 4.41 -2.77 -18.92
N GLN A 184 3.30 -3.13 -18.28
CA GLN A 184 2.44 -4.26 -18.66
C GLN A 184 1.88 -4.20 -20.10
N HIS A 185 1.87 -3.01 -20.71
CA HIS A 185 1.47 -2.78 -22.11
C HIS A 185 2.59 -2.15 -22.95
N SER A 186 3.85 -2.29 -22.52
CA SER A 186 5.00 -1.74 -23.23
C SER A 186 5.16 -2.40 -24.61
N ARG A 187 5.54 -1.61 -25.63
CA ARG A 187 5.92 -2.16 -26.95
C ARG A 187 7.25 -2.94 -26.89
N SER A 188 8.10 -2.63 -25.91
CA SER A 188 9.37 -3.34 -25.70
C SER A 188 9.10 -4.65 -24.95
N ARG A 189 9.41 -5.78 -25.59
CA ARG A 189 9.26 -7.12 -25.01
C ARG A 189 10.04 -7.28 -23.71
N LEU A 190 11.22 -6.65 -23.61
CA LEU A 190 12.04 -6.68 -22.39
C LEU A 190 11.32 -5.96 -21.23
N LEU A 191 10.89 -4.72 -21.43
CA LEU A 191 10.20 -3.95 -20.38
C LEU A 191 8.89 -4.60 -19.96
N GLU A 192 8.19 -5.20 -20.91
CA GLU A 192 6.96 -5.94 -20.67
C GLU A 192 7.21 -7.20 -19.82
N ALA A 193 8.21 -8.02 -20.19
CA ALA A 193 8.61 -9.20 -19.42
C ALA A 193 9.11 -8.83 -18.02
N LEU A 194 9.92 -7.77 -17.92
CA LEU A 194 10.34 -7.21 -16.63
C LEU A 194 9.12 -6.76 -15.82
N GLY A 195 8.09 -6.15 -16.43
CA GLY A 195 6.86 -5.80 -15.74
C GLY A 195 6.23 -7.00 -15.01
N ILE A 196 6.14 -8.14 -15.67
CA ILE A 196 5.60 -9.38 -15.07
C ILE A 196 6.49 -9.87 -13.92
N ILE A 197 7.82 -9.85 -14.09
CA ILE A 197 8.77 -10.23 -13.05
C ILE A 197 8.64 -9.30 -11.83
N PHE A 198 8.57 -7.99 -12.04
CA PHE A 198 8.42 -7.01 -10.96
C PHE A 198 7.08 -7.14 -10.24
N LEU A 199 5.99 -7.54 -10.91
CA LEU A 199 4.74 -7.90 -10.22
C LEU A 199 4.94 -9.12 -9.31
N ALA A 200 5.61 -10.16 -9.80
CA ALA A 200 5.91 -11.36 -9.01
C ALA A 200 6.83 -11.04 -7.81
N VAL A 201 7.84 -10.19 -8.00
CA VAL A 201 8.70 -9.71 -6.92
C VAL A 201 7.88 -8.89 -5.92
N SER A 202 7.03 -7.96 -6.38
CA SER A 202 6.16 -7.17 -5.50
C SER A 202 5.29 -8.07 -4.61
N ALA A 203 4.63 -9.07 -5.20
CA ALA A 203 3.82 -10.08 -4.52
C ALA A 203 4.65 -11.00 -3.60
N GLY A 204 5.91 -11.29 -3.95
CA GLY A 204 6.83 -12.05 -3.12
C GLY A 204 7.35 -11.25 -1.92
N LEU A 205 7.45 -9.92 -2.02
CA LEU A 205 7.88 -9.07 -0.91
C LEU A 205 6.74 -8.79 0.08
N LYS A 206 5.52 -8.60 -0.44
CA LYS A 206 4.27 -8.49 0.33
C LYS A 206 3.20 -9.22 -0.48
N LEU A 207 2.32 -10.00 0.13
CA LEU A 207 1.40 -10.86 -0.64
C LEU A 207 0.33 -10.08 -1.43
N TYR A 208 -0.17 -8.99 -0.84
CA TYR A 208 -1.35 -8.27 -1.33
C TYR A 208 -1.21 -7.55 -2.70
N PRO A 209 -0.03 -7.10 -3.19
CA PRO A 209 0.11 -6.52 -4.53
C PRO A 209 -0.15 -7.54 -5.64
N ALA A 210 -0.22 -8.85 -5.34
CA ALA A 210 -0.66 -9.87 -6.30
C ALA A 210 -1.99 -9.52 -6.98
N LEU A 211 -2.88 -8.78 -6.29
CA LEU A 211 -4.17 -8.36 -6.85
C LEU A 211 -4.03 -7.43 -8.07
N PHE A 212 -2.90 -6.71 -8.23
CA PHE A 212 -2.63 -5.93 -9.45
C PHE A 212 -2.48 -6.82 -10.69
N GLY A 213 -2.22 -8.13 -10.52
CA GLY A 213 -2.27 -9.10 -11.61
C GLY A 213 -3.63 -9.16 -12.32
N MET A 214 -4.71 -8.74 -11.66
CA MET A 214 -6.03 -8.63 -12.28
C MET A 214 -6.08 -7.64 -13.44
N MET A 215 -5.16 -6.65 -13.50
CA MET A 215 -5.06 -5.76 -14.67
C MET A 215 -4.75 -6.51 -15.97
N LEU A 216 -4.00 -7.61 -15.91
CA LEU A 216 -3.78 -8.51 -17.05
C LEU A 216 -5.08 -9.22 -17.45
N VAL A 217 -5.91 -9.58 -16.48
CA VAL A 217 -7.20 -10.24 -16.71
C VAL A 217 -8.21 -9.27 -17.33
N TYR A 218 -8.30 -8.04 -16.82
CA TYR A 218 -9.18 -6.99 -17.38
C TYR A 218 -8.82 -6.67 -18.83
N SER A 219 -7.53 -6.69 -19.15
CA SER A 219 -7.01 -6.50 -20.51
C SER A 219 -7.00 -7.78 -21.37
N ARG A 220 -7.59 -8.89 -20.88
CA ARG A 220 -7.71 -10.19 -21.56
C ARG A 220 -6.36 -10.84 -21.93
N GLN A 221 -5.30 -10.49 -21.22
CA GLN A 221 -3.96 -11.03 -21.41
C GLN A 221 -3.76 -12.32 -20.60
N TYR A 222 -4.63 -13.33 -20.80
CA TYR A 222 -4.68 -14.52 -19.95
C TYR A 222 -3.38 -15.33 -19.92
N LYS A 223 -2.67 -15.44 -21.05
CA LYS A 223 -1.35 -16.11 -21.10
C LYS A 223 -0.34 -15.43 -20.17
N ARG A 224 -0.35 -14.10 -20.13
CA ARG A 224 0.55 -13.30 -19.27
C ARG A 224 0.09 -13.33 -17.83
N ALA A 225 -1.22 -13.35 -17.58
CA ALA A 225 -1.75 -13.57 -16.24
C ALA A 225 -1.28 -14.94 -15.69
N GLY A 226 -1.33 -15.99 -16.51
CA GLY A 226 -0.77 -17.31 -16.16
C GLY A 226 0.74 -17.25 -15.86
N LEU A 227 1.51 -16.55 -16.70
CA LEU A 227 2.95 -16.35 -16.45
C LEU A 227 3.22 -15.59 -15.14
N ALA A 228 2.42 -14.56 -14.84
CA ALA A 228 2.52 -13.81 -13.59
C ALA A 228 2.22 -14.70 -12.37
N VAL A 229 1.24 -15.61 -12.46
CA VAL A 229 0.95 -16.60 -11.42
C VAL A 229 2.13 -17.54 -11.22
N VAL A 230 2.68 -18.11 -12.29
CA VAL A 230 3.85 -19.00 -12.21
C VAL A 230 5.06 -18.27 -11.62
N ALA A 231 5.34 -17.05 -12.07
CA ALA A 231 6.44 -16.24 -11.55
C ALA A 231 6.23 -15.87 -10.07
N GLY A 232 4.99 -15.54 -9.67
CA GLY A 232 4.64 -15.27 -8.28
C GLY A 232 4.80 -16.49 -7.38
N LEU A 233 4.35 -17.67 -7.83
CA LEU A 233 4.57 -18.94 -7.12
C LEU A 233 6.06 -19.26 -7.00
N ALA A 234 6.85 -19.05 -8.05
CA ALA A 234 8.29 -19.24 -8.00
C ALA A 234 8.96 -18.26 -7.02
N ALA A 235 8.57 -16.99 -7.03
CA ALA A 235 9.01 -15.98 -6.08
C ALA A 235 8.66 -16.36 -4.63
N PHE A 236 7.62 -17.15 -4.40
CA PHE A 236 7.24 -17.59 -3.06
C PHE A 236 7.93 -18.90 -2.65
N VAL A 237 8.01 -19.89 -3.55
CA VAL A 237 8.50 -21.24 -3.23
C VAL A 237 10.03 -21.34 -3.29
N LEU A 238 10.69 -20.72 -4.27
CA LEU A 238 12.15 -20.88 -4.43
C LEU A 238 12.96 -20.31 -3.26
N PRO A 239 12.62 -19.14 -2.69
CA PRO A 239 13.38 -18.60 -1.56
C PRO A 239 13.35 -19.49 -0.31
N VAL A 240 12.27 -20.25 -0.12
CA VAL A 240 12.09 -21.16 1.02
C VAL A 240 13.20 -22.22 1.09
N LEU A 241 13.74 -22.62 -0.07
CA LEU A 241 14.82 -23.62 -0.16
C LEU A 241 16.14 -23.12 0.46
N ILE A 242 16.28 -21.81 0.66
CA ILE A 242 17.44 -21.20 1.33
C ILE A 242 17.29 -21.27 2.86
N PHE A 243 16.10 -21.51 3.41
CA PHE A 243 15.88 -21.54 4.85
C PHE A 243 15.89 -22.96 5.41
N GLN A 244 16.26 -23.13 6.69
CA GLN A 244 16.39 -24.45 7.30
C GLN A 244 15.04 -25.16 7.48
N GLU A 245 13.95 -24.40 7.56
CA GLU A 245 12.60 -24.97 7.62
C GLU A 245 12.21 -25.67 6.31
N GLY A 246 12.87 -25.34 5.19
CA GLY A 246 12.49 -25.82 3.86
C GLY A 246 11.00 -25.60 3.60
N LEU A 247 10.36 -26.48 2.82
CA LEU A 247 8.94 -26.33 2.45
C LEU A 247 7.97 -26.21 3.64
N ARG A 248 8.35 -26.68 4.85
CA ARG A 248 7.53 -26.51 6.07
C ARG A 248 7.38 -25.04 6.46
N GLY A 249 8.35 -24.19 6.10
CA GLY A 249 8.29 -22.75 6.31
C GLY A 249 7.09 -22.08 5.65
N ILE A 250 6.57 -22.63 4.55
CA ILE A 250 5.32 -22.13 3.92
C ILE A 250 4.14 -22.33 4.86
N GLY A 251 4.02 -23.50 5.47
CA GLY A 251 2.94 -23.80 6.42
C GLY A 251 3.02 -22.88 7.64
N MET A 252 4.22 -22.72 8.21
CA MET A 252 4.47 -21.84 9.35
C MET A 252 4.14 -20.38 9.02
N PHE A 253 4.52 -19.89 7.84
CA PHE A 253 4.15 -18.54 7.40
C PHE A 253 2.63 -18.31 7.39
N PHE A 254 1.86 -19.25 6.81
CA PHE A 254 0.40 -19.14 6.80
C PHE A 254 -0.22 -19.27 8.19
N GLU A 255 0.39 -20.05 9.09
CA GLU A 255 -0.02 -20.12 10.49
C GLU A 255 0.18 -18.77 11.19
N GLN A 256 1.34 -18.13 11.02
CA GLN A 256 1.60 -16.80 11.57
C GLN A 256 0.66 -15.73 11.01
N LEU A 257 0.35 -15.78 9.70
CA LEU A 257 -0.66 -14.89 9.11
C LEU A 257 -2.05 -15.07 9.73
N LYS A 258 -2.45 -16.31 10.05
CA LYS A 258 -3.74 -16.59 10.71
C LYS A 258 -3.76 -16.08 12.15
N LEU A 259 -2.67 -16.30 12.90
CA LEU A 259 -2.54 -15.80 14.26
C LEU A 259 -2.61 -14.27 14.29
N HIS A 260 -1.86 -13.61 13.42
CA HIS A 260 -1.89 -12.15 13.32
C HIS A 260 -3.26 -11.61 12.89
N ALA A 261 -3.94 -12.29 11.95
CA ALA A 261 -5.30 -11.91 11.57
C ALA A 261 -6.30 -12.08 12.73
N ALA A 262 -6.12 -13.08 13.59
CA ALA A 262 -6.94 -13.25 14.79
C ALA A 262 -6.65 -12.17 15.84
N GLU A 263 -5.38 -11.83 16.08
CA GLU A 263 -4.96 -10.76 17.01
C GLU A 263 -5.49 -9.39 16.61
N THR A 264 -5.66 -9.16 15.30
CA THR A 264 -6.12 -7.88 14.75
C THR A 264 -7.60 -7.87 14.38
N ALA A 265 -8.33 -8.97 14.59
CA ALA A 265 -9.72 -9.14 14.16
C ALA A 265 -10.68 -8.12 14.82
N ASP A 266 -10.39 -7.72 16.06
CA ASP A 266 -11.18 -6.73 16.80
C ASP A 266 -10.61 -5.32 16.69
N SER A 267 -9.56 -5.13 15.89
CA SER A 267 -8.96 -3.81 15.70
C SER A 267 -9.86 -2.93 14.82
N GLU A 268 -9.98 -1.68 15.24
CA GLU A 268 -10.61 -0.58 14.49
C GLU A 268 -9.58 0.22 13.69
N ILE A 269 -8.32 0.04 14.07
CA ILE A 269 -7.15 0.53 13.36
C ILE A 269 -7.02 -0.37 12.12
N GLY A 270 -6.71 0.19 10.95
CA GLY A 270 -6.57 -0.57 9.70
C GLY A 270 -7.59 -0.20 8.61
N PHE A 271 -7.42 -0.77 7.41
CA PHE A 271 -8.19 -0.43 6.21
C PHE A 271 -9.16 -1.51 5.72
N SER A 272 -9.28 -2.60 6.47
CA SER A 272 -10.19 -3.69 6.13
C SER A 272 -11.64 -3.23 6.16
N PHE A 273 -12.50 -3.91 5.40
CA PHE A 273 -13.90 -3.54 5.30
C PHE A 273 -14.59 -3.54 6.67
N ASP A 274 -14.33 -4.56 7.48
CA ASP A 274 -14.81 -4.65 8.86
C ASP A 274 -14.30 -3.52 9.76
N GLY A 275 -13.03 -3.13 9.63
CA GLY A 275 -12.46 -1.98 10.34
C GLY A 275 -13.18 -0.67 10.00
N ILE A 276 -13.43 -0.41 8.71
CA ILE A 276 -14.21 0.75 8.26
C ILE A 276 -15.63 0.74 8.85
N CYS A 277 -16.30 -0.42 8.82
CA CYS A 277 -17.64 -0.58 9.40
C CYS A 277 -17.64 -0.29 10.91
N ARG A 278 -16.67 -0.81 11.67
CA ARG A 278 -16.55 -0.56 13.12
C ARG A 278 -16.32 0.91 13.43
N THR A 279 -15.44 1.58 12.68
CA THR A 279 -15.22 3.03 12.85
C THR A 279 -16.50 3.85 12.60
N LEU A 280 -17.27 3.52 11.56
CA LEU A 280 -18.54 4.20 11.30
C LEU A 280 -19.57 3.99 12.42
N MET A 281 -19.64 2.78 12.98
CA MET A 281 -20.53 2.50 14.10
C MET A 281 -20.14 3.24 15.36
N LYS A 282 -18.86 3.30 15.69
CA LYS A 282 -18.38 4.12 16.82
C LYS A 282 -18.76 5.59 16.70
N ILE A 283 -18.70 6.14 15.49
CA ILE A 283 -19.16 7.51 15.24
C ILE A 283 -20.68 7.60 15.51
N LEU A 284 -21.48 6.64 15.04
CA LEU A 284 -22.93 6.60 15.28
C LEU A 284 -23.27 6.45 16.76
N ASP A 285 -22.57 5.58 17.49
CA ASP A 285 -22.75 5.34 18.92
C ASP A 285 -22.45 6.60 19.73
N SER A 286 -21.41 7.34 19.33
CA SER A 286 -21.08 8.63 19.95
C SER A 286 -22.22 9.67 19.83
N PHE A 287 -23.01 9.62 18.75
CA PHE A 287 -24.20 10.47 18.61
C PHE A 287 -25.39 9.98 19.43
N ARG A 288 -25.45 8.68 19.76
CA ARG A 288 -26.52 8.06 20.54
C ARG A 288 -26.27 8.09 22.05
N GLY A 289 -25.03 8.35 22.47
CA GLY A 289 -24.63 8.26 23.88
C GLY A 289 -24.57 6.82 24.39
N GLU A 290 -24.48 5.84 23.48
CA GLU A 290 -24.34 4.42 23.82
C GLU A 290 -22.85 4.08 23.90
N ALA A 291 -22.43 3.46 25.01
CA ALA A 291 -21.00 3.21 25.27
C ALA A 291 -20.48 1.90 24.65
N ASP A 292 -21.36 0.99 24.23
CA ASP A 292 -20.97 -0.33 23.71
C ASP A 292 -22.09 -0.92 22.84
N GLY A 293 -22.19 -0.46 21.60
CA GLY A 293 -23.05 -1.05 20.59
C GLY A 293 -22.40 -2.31 20.00
N ARG A 294 -22.45 -3.46 20.67
CA ARG A 294 -22.18 -4.73 19.99
C ARG A 294 -23.35 -5.03 19.04
N TYR A 295 -23.17 -4.73 17.77
CA TYR A 295 -24.17 -4.97 16.73
C TYR A 295 -23.99 -6.38 16.15
N PRO A 296 -24.92 -7.34 16.37
CA PRO A 296 -24.81 -8.69 15.82
C PRO A 296 -24.72 -8.72 14.28
N LEU A 297 -25.36 -7.75 13.63
CA LEU A 297 -25.25 -7.53 12.18
C LEU A 297 -23.81 -7.18 11.76
N LEU A 298 -23.05 -6.49 12.61
CA LEU A 298 -21.69 -6.05 12.32
C LEU A 298 -20.67 -7.17 12.50
N GLU A 299 -20.88 -8.05 13.49
CA GLU A 299 -20.14 -9.33 13.58
C GLU A 299 -20.40 -10.22 12.35
N ALA A 300 -21.62 -10.17 11.79
CA ALA A 300 -21.93 -10.86 10.53
C ALA A 300 -21.27 -10.18 9.31
N LEU A 301 -21.13 -8.85 9.32
CA LEU A 301 -20.46 -8.09 8.25
C LEU A 301 -18.92 -8.15 8.35
N SER A 302 -18.35 -8.38 9.52
CA SER A 302 -16.91 -8.36 9.75
C SER A 302 -16.15 -9.52 9.06
N GLY A 303 -16.86 -10.57 8.66
CA GLY A 303 -16.33 -11.66 7.83
C GLY A 303 -16.35 -11.38 6.31
N LEU A 304 -16.88 -10.24 5.85
CA LEU A 304 -17.09 -9.97 4.42
C LEU A 304 -15.91 -9.28 3.72
N ASN A 305 -14.76 -9.12 4.37
CA ASN A 305 -13.58 -8.49 3.79
C ASN A 305 -13.20 -9.06 2.42
N ILE A 306 -13.20 -10.39 2.29
CA ILE A 306 -12.92 -11.10 1.03
C ILE A 306 -14.00 -10.79 -0.02
N ALA A 307 -15.28 -10.77 0.37
CA ALA A 307 -16.39 -10.47 -0.53
C ALA A 307 -16.33 -9.02 -1.03
N ALA A 308 -16.02 -8.06 -0.14
CA ALA A 308 -15.84 -6.65 -0.48
C ALA A 308 -14.65 -6.47 -1.45
N ALA A 309 -13.51 -7.11 -1.18
CA ALA A 309 -12.37 -7.10 -2.08
C ALA A 309 -12.70 -7.73 -3.45
N ALA A 310 -13.38 -8.88 -3.45
CA ALA A 310 -13.81 -9.56 -4.68
C ALA A 310 -14.78 -8.69 -5.49
N LEU A 311 -15.71 -7.97 -4.84
CA LEU A 311 -16.60 -7.02 -5.49
C LEU A 311 -15.82 -5.89 -6.18
N MET A 312 -14.82 -5.30 -5.51
CA MET A 312 -13.97 -4.27 -6.12
C MET A 312 -13.25 -4.80 -7.37
N LEU A 313 -12.69 -6.01 -7.31
CA LEU A 313 -12.06 -6.64 -8.47
C LEU A 313 -13.07 -6.94 -9.59
N ALA A 314 -14.26 -7.42 -9.25
CA ALA A 314 -15.34 -7.66 -10.22
C ALA A 314 -15.77 -6.37 -10.93
N CYS A 315 -15.88 -5.25 -10.21
CA CYS A 315 -16.13 -3.93 -10.79
C CYS A 315 -15.07 -3.55 -11.85
N GLY A 316 -13.81 -3.99 -11.68
CA GLY A 316 -12.71 -3.81 -12.62
C GLY A 316 -13.02 -4.16 -14.08
N PHE A 317 -13.84 -5.19 -14.33
CA PHE A 317 -14.24 -5.62 -15.68
C PHE A 317 -15.15 -4.62 -16.43
N PHE A 318 -15.74 -3.68 -15.69
CA PHE A 318 -16.67 -2.68 -16.21
C PHE A 318 -16.08 -1.27 -16.21
N LEU A 319 -14.89 -1.10 -15.65
CA LEU A 319 -14.13 0.15 -15.66
C LEU A 319 -13.35 0.30 -16.97
N GLU A 320 -13.45 1.47 -17.58
CA GLU A 320 -12.86 1.72 -18.92
C GLU A 320 -11.45 2.33 -18.84
N ARG A 321 -11.12 3.02 -17.75
CA ARG A 321 -9.83 3.72 -17.59
C ARG A 321 -8.85 2.85 -16.82
N GLN A 322 -7.56 2.92 -17.19
CA GLN A 322 -6.53 2.14 -16.52
C GLN A 322 -6.36 2.60 -15.06
N TRP A 323 -6.45 3.90 -14.79
CA TRP A 323 -6.37 4.42 -13.41
C TRP A 323 -7.51 3.89 -12.53
N GLN A 324 -8.72 3.69 -13.09
CA GLN A 324 -9.87 3.14 -12.35
C GLN A 324 -9.66 1.64 -12.05
N GLN A 325 -9.11 0.88 -13.01
CA GLN A 325 -8.77 -0.53 -12.80
C GLN A 325 -7.65 -0.71 -11.76
N ALA A 326 -6.62 0.16 -11.80
CA ALA A 326 -5.58 0.21 -10.78
C ALA A 326 -6.15 0.58 -9.41
N LEU A 327 -7.10 1.53 -9.37
CA LEU A 327 -7.81 1.92 -8.16
C LEU A 327 -8.61 0.75 -7.58
N ALA A 328 -9.33 0.00 -8.41
CA ALA A 328 -10.06 -1.19 -7.98
C ALA A 328 -9.13 -2.25 -7.37
N CYS A 329 -7.95 -2.49 -7.96
CA CYS A 329 -6.95 -3.40 -7.39
C CYS A 329 -6.41 -2.88 -6.05
N CYS A 330 -6.10 -1.58 -5.97
CA CYS A 330 -5.59 -0.94 -4.76
C CYS A 330 -6.60 -0.97 -3.60
N VAL A 331 -7.87 -0.68 -3.88
CA VAL A 331 -8.94 -0.70 -2.86
C VAL A 331 -9.23 -2.14 -2.44
N ALA A 332 -9.28 -3.10 -3.37
CA ALA A 332 -9.46 -4.52 -3.03
C ALA A 332 -8.35 -5.03 -2.09
N MET A 333 -7.11 -4.64 -2.36
CA MET A 333 -5.93 -4.99 -1.58
C MET A 333 -6.02 -4.50 -0.13
N LEU A 334 -6.56 -3.30 0.08
CA LEU A 334 -6.70 -2.69 1.40
C LEU A 334 -7.93 -3.22 2.17
N LEU A 335 -9.04 -3.53 1.47
CA LEU A 335 -10.26 -4.06 2.09
C LEU A 335 -10.17 -5.52 2.52
N TYR A 336 -9.29 -6.31 1.89
CA TYR A 336 -9.21 -7.78 2.06
C TYR A 336 -8.85 -8.22 3.49
N ALA A 337 -7.98 -7.49 4.17
CA ALA A 337 -7.49 -7.84 5.51
C ALA A 337 -6.95 -6.59 6.20
N TYR A 338 -6.68 -6.70 7.50
CA TYR A 338 -6.02 -5.64 8.25
C TYR A 338 -4.73 -5.18 7.55
N GLN A 339 -4.58 -3.86 7.36
CA GLN A 339 -3.40 -3.24 6.76
C GLN A 339 -3.03 -1.97 7.53
N TYR A 340 -1.74 -1.82 7.80
CA TYR A 340 -1.19 -0.62 8.44
C TYR A 340 -1.04 0.55 7.45
N LEU A 341 -0.88 1.75 8.01
CA LEU A 341 -0.77 3.05 7.34
C LEU A 341 0.23 3.13 6.19
N TYR A 342 1.37 2.44 6.27
CA TYR A 342 2.37 2.42 5.19
C TYR A 342 1.80 1.88 3.87
N SER A 343 0.75 1.03 3.92
CA SER A 343 0.10 0.46 2.73
C SER A 343 -0.62 1.50 1.88
N THR A 344 -0.89 2.70 2.43
CA THR A 344 -1.44 3.83 1.68
C THR A 344 -0.52 4.31 0.56
N VAL A 345 0.77 3.92 0.57
CA VAL A 345 1.72 4.20 -0.53
C VAL A 345 1.18 3.70 -1.88
N PHE A 346 0.40 2.61 -1.90
CA PHE A 346 -0.17 2.08 -3.15
C PHE A 346 -1.21 3.00 -3.79
N PHE A 347 -1.82 3.94 -3.07
CA PHE A 347 -2.71 4.95 -3.67
C PHE A 347 -1.98 5.88 -4.63
N LEU A 348 -0.65 6.01 -4.50
CA LEU A 348 0.15 6.73 -5.50
C LEU A 348 0.03 6.07 -6.88
N ILE A 349 -0.18 4.76 -6.98
CA ILE A 349 -0.30 4.08 -8.28
C ILE A 349 -1.51 4.61 -9.08
N PRO A 350 -2.77 4.47 -8.62
CA PRO A 350 -3.91 5.02 -9.35
C PRO A 350 -3.85 6.54 -9.47
N LEU A 351 -3.33 7.28 -8.49
CA LEU A 351 -3.18 8.74 -8.59
C LEU A 351 -2.22 9.16 -9.72
N LEU A 352 -1.04 8.54 -9.80
CA LEU A 352 -0.05 8.85 -10.84
C LEU A 352 -0.55 8.45 -12.23
N VAL A 353 -1.23 7.31 -12.36
CA VAL A 353 -1.87 6.90 -13.62
C VAL A 353 -2.98 7.88 -13.99
N MET A 354 -3.80 8.30 -13.05
CA MET A 354 -4.88 9.27 -13.27
C MET A 354 -4.35 10.64 -13.73
N ILE A 355 -3.33 11.18 -13.06
CA ILE A 355 -2.69 12.45 -13.43
C ILE A 355 -2.17 12.40 -14.88
N ARG A 356 -1.59 11.26 -15.27
CA ARG A 356 -1.06 11.04 -16.63
C ARG A 356 -2.17 10.89 -17.68
N GLU A 357 -3.24 10.15 -17.38
CA GLU A 357 -4.32 9.85 -18.33
C GLU A 357 -5.31 11.02 -18.49
N GLU A 358 -5.80 11.58 -17.39
CA GLU A 358 -6.89 12.56 -17.40
C GLU A 358 -6.38 13.99 -17.63
N LYS A 359 -5.16 14.30 -17.17
CA LYS A 359 -4.41 15.57 -17.26
C LYS A 359 -5.07 16.78 -16.61
N ALA A 360 -6.39 16.92 -16.67
CA ALA A 360 -7.14 18.07 -16.18
C ALA A 360 -8.32 17.64 -15.31
N LEU A 361 -8.64 18.47 -14.32
CA LEU A 361 -9.76 18.25 -13.41
C LEU A 361 -11.10 18.43 -14.14
N ARG A 362 -12.02 17.49 -13.93
CA ARG A 362 -13.36 17.47 -14.52
C ARG A 362 -14.37 16.99 -13.48
N PRO A 363 -15.66 17.39 -13.58
CA PRO A 363 -16.68 16.92 -12.63
C PRO A 363 -16.71 15.39 -12.46
N GLY A 364 -16.59 14.63 -13.55
CA GLY A 364 -16.63 13.16 -13.51
C GLY A 364 -15.41 12.47 -12.89
N ASN A 365 -14.31 13.21 -12.66
CA ASN A 365 -13.09 12.67 -12.06
C ASN A 365 -12.69 13.37 -10.74
N ALA A 366 -13.35 14.48 -10.38
CA ALA A 366 -12.99 15.30 -9.24
C ALA A 366 -13.08 14.56 -7.90
N VAL A 367 -14.18 13.82 -7.67
CA VAL A 367 -14.38 13.07 -6.41
C VAL A 367 -13.25 12.06 -6.20
N ALA A 368 -12.96 11.23 -7.20
CA ALA A 368 -11.88 10.25 -7.12
C ALA A 368 -10.51 10.91 -6.97
N PHE A 369 -10.26 12.02 -7.68
CA PHE A 369 -9.01 12.76 -7.57
C PHE A 369 -8.78 13.29 -6.15
N PHE A 370 -9.75 14.02 -5.58
CA PHE A 370 -9.58 14.60 -4.25
C PHE A 370 -9.49 13.54 -3.16
N ALA A 371 -10.28 12.46 -3.25
CA ALA A 371 -10.17 11.33 -2.33
C ALA A 371 -8.80 10.64 -2.42
N LEU A 372 -8.25 10.45 -3.63
CA LEU A 372 -6.89 9.91 -3.83
C LEU A 372 -5.82 10.85 -3.28
N VAL A 373 -5.93 12.16 -3.53
CA VAL A 373 -4.97 13.14 -3.00
C VAL A 373 -5.01 13.14 -1.47
N LEU A 374 -6.18 13.21 -0.84
CA LEU A 374 -6.33 13.11 0.62
C LEU A 374 -5.79 11.78 1.20
N SER A 375 -5.80 10.71 0.40
CA SER A 375 -5.22 9.41 0.76
C SER A 375 -3.69 9.35 0.63
N VAL A 376 -3.02 10.42 0.18
CA VAL A 376 -1.55 10.48 0.09
C VAL A 376 -0.94 11.71 0.74
N LEU A 377 -1.70 12.76 1.07
CA LEU A 377 -1.15 13.96 1.71
C LEU A 377 -0.63 13.68 3.12
N TRP A 378 0.54 14.24 3.44
CA TRP A 378 1.00 14.40 4.81
C TRP A 378 0.33 15.63 5.43
N LEU A 379 -0.83 15.41 6.05
CA LEU A 379 -1.57 16.45 6.79
C LEU A 379 -1.18 16.40 8.28
N PRO A 380 -1.17 17.54 8.99
CA PRO A 380 -0.95 17.63 10.43
C PRO A 380 -2.14 17.13 11.26
N ILE A 381 -2.61 15.91 10.97
CA ILE A 381 -3.65 15.24 11.75
C ILE A 381 -2.94 14.36 12.77
N MET A 382 -3.35 14.52 14.03
CA MET A 382 -2.83 13.77 15.15
C MET A 382 -3.99 13.12 15.87
N ASP A 383 -3.74 11.96 16.44
CA ASP A 383 -4.66 11.38 17.39
C ASP A 383 -4.49 12.06 18.76
N PRO A 384 -5.57 12.58 19.37
CA PRO A 384 -5.53 13.06 20.75
C PRO A 384 -5.09 11.94 21.69
N ALA A 385 -4.43 12.31 22.80
CA ALA A 385 -4.19 11.36 23.88
C ALA A 385 -5.53 10.80 24.37
N ASP A 386 -5.59 9.48 24.58
CA ASP A 386 -6.79 8.74 25.01
C ASP A 386 -8.01 8.90 24.07
N SER A 387 -7.77 9.14 22.78
CA SER A 387 -8.85 9.30 21.80
C SER A 387 -9.62 7.99 21.58
N PHE A 388 -10.95 8.11 21.64
CA PHE A 388 -11.88 7.03 21.32
C PHE A 388 -11.83 6.60 19.83
N LEU A 389 -11.32 7.47 18.96
CA LEU A 389 -11.21 7.27 17.52
C LEU A 389 -9.90 7.86 17.00
N SER A 390 -9.17 7.08 16.19
CA SER A 390 -8.04 7.60 15.43
C SER A 390 -8.51 8.48 14.26
N LEU A 391 -8.21 9.77 14.33
CA LEU A 391 -8.46 10.74 13.26
C LEU A 391 -7.59 10.46 12.04
N VAL A 392 -6.37 9.95 12.27
CA VAL A 392 -5.46 9.56 11.19
C VAL A 392 -6.09 8.42 10.38
N TYR A 393 -6.48 7.31 11.02
CA TYR A 393 -7.11 6.19 10.33
C TYR A 393 -8.49 6.57 9.77
N GLY A 394 -9.30 7.29 10.53
CA GLY A 394 -10.64 7.73 10.10
C GLY A 394 -10.62 8.50 8.78
N ARG A 395 -9.61 9.36 8.55
CA ARG A 395 -9.42 10.04 7.25
C ARG A 395 -9.26 9.06 6.10
N PHE A 396 -8.34 8.10 6.23
CA PHE A 396 -8.04 7.15 5.18
C PHE A 396 -9.20 6.19 4.93
N GLN A 397 -9.85 5.73 5.99
CA GLN A 397 -11.05 4.88 5.91
C GLN A 397 -12.21 5.61 5.21
N LEU A 398 -12.43 6.89 5.51
CA LEU A 398 -13.42 7.70 4.80
C LEU A 398 -13.09 7.84 3.30
N CYS A 399 -11.83 8.14 2.97
CA CYS A 399 -11.41 8.22 1.58
C CYS A 399 -11.57 6.86 0.87
N MET A 400 -11.25 5.76 1.55
CA MET A 400 -11.46 4.39 1.08
C MET A 400 -12.93 4.11 0.78
N ALA A 401 -13.84 4.46 1.68
CA ALA A 401 -15.28 4.29 1.49
C ALA A 401 -15.78 5.08 0.26
N VAL A 402 -15.34 6.35 0.11
CA VAL A 402 -15.67 7.19 -1.06
C VAL A 402 -15.14 6.57 -2.35
N LEU A 403 -13.90 6.06 -2.35
CA LEU A 403 -13.28 5.44 -3.52
C LEU A 403 -13.94 4.09 -3.88
N ALA A 404 -14.30 3.27 -2.90
CA ALA A 404 -15.05 2.03 -3.10
C ALA A 404 -16.43 2.31 -3.70
N PHE A 405 -17.15 3.30 -3.16
CA PHE A 405 -18.43 3.74 -3.73
C PHE A 405 -18.27 4.25 -5.18
N TYR A 406 -17.24 5.07 -5.43
CA TYR A 406 -16.92 5.56 -6.78
C TYR A 406 -16.66 4.42 -7.77
N ILE A 407 -15.92 3.37 -7.35
CA ILE A 407 -15.66 2.17 -8.16
C ILE A 407 -16.98 1.51 -8.56
N VAL A 408 -17.86 1.26 -7.58
CA VAL A 408 -19.16 0.58 -7.82
C VAL A 408 -20.02 1.40 -8.77
N VAL A 409 -20.21 2.70 -8.50
CA VAL A 409 -21.02 3.58 -9.37
C VAL A 409 -20.46 3.64 -10.79
N SER A 410 -19.14 3.76 -10.92
CA SER A 410 -18.48 3.78 -12.24
C SER A 410 -18.63 2.46 -12.99
N ALA A 411 -18.59 1.34 -12.29
CA ALA A 411 -18.82 0.02 -12.86
C ALA A 411 -20.28 -0.17 -13.30
N VAL A 412 -21.27 0.23 -12.49
CA VAL A 412 -22.69 0.21 -12.88
C VAL A 412 -22.92 1.07 -14.12
N ALA A 413 -22.38 2.29 -14.17
CA ALA A 413 -22.45 3.13 -15.36
C ALA A 413 -21.77 2.48 -16.59
N GLY A 414 -20.69 1.71 -16.38
CA GLY A 414 -20.05 0.90 -17.41
C GLY A 414 -20.95 -0.24 -17.93
N ILE A 415 -21.66 -0.93 -17.04
CA ILE A 415 -22.62 -1.99 -17.37
C ILE A 415 -23.77 -1.41 -18.21
N LEU A 416 -24.40 -0.33 -17.75
CA LEU A 416 -25.52 0.32 -18.45
C LEU A 416 -25.11 0.78 -19.87
N ARG A 417 -23.90 1.31 -20.04
CA ARG A 417 -23.37 1.69 -21.36
C ARG A 417 -23.16 0.48 -22.28
N LYS A 418 -22.72 -0.66 -21.75
CA LYS A 418 -22.57 -1.90 -22.53
C LYS A 418 -23.91 -2.46 -22.98
N LEU A 419 -24.92 -2.45 -22.10
CA LEU A 419 -26.28 -2.90 -22.42
C LEU A 419 -26.90 -2.04 -23.54
N ARG A 420 -26.87 -0.72 -23.39
CA ARG A 420 -27.39 0.20 -24.41
C ARG A 420 -26.75 0.01 -25.79
N ARG A 421 -25.41 -0.19 -25.84
CA ARG A 421 -24.70 -0.49 -27.10
C ARG A 421 -25.11 -1.82 -27.74
N LYS A 422 -25.53 -2.81 -26.93
CA LYS A 422 -26.02 -4.09 -27.43
C LYS A 422 -27.40 -3.91 -28.06
N ASP A 423 -28.28 -3.16 -27.41
CA ASP A 423 -29.63 -2.85 -27.91
C ASP A 423 -29.56 -2.04 -29.21
N ASP A 424 -28.70 -1.00 -29.26
CA ASP A 424 -28.47 -0.21 -30.47
C ASP A 424 -27.97 -1.06 -31.65
N ARG A 425 -27.14 -2.09 -31.38
CA ARG A 425 -26.64 -3.02 -32.40
C ARG A 425 -27.72 -3.99 -32.86
N ALA A 426 -28.54 -4.50 -31.94
CA ALA A 426 -29.66 -5.38 -32.26
C ALA A 426 -30.72 -4.65 -33.11
N ALA A 427 -31.05 -3.41 -32.75
CA ALA A 427 -31.97 -2.57 -33.50
C ALA A 427 -31.45 -2.27 -34.93
N LYS A 428 -30.15 -1.99 -35.07
CA LYS A 428 -29.52 -1.79 -36.39
C LYS A 428 -29.47 -3.06 -37.24
N ALA A 429 -29.34 -4.24 -36.62
CA ALA A 429 -29.35 -5.52 -37.32
C ALA A 429 -30.75 -5.97 -37.74
N GLN A 430 -31.81 -5.44 -37.10
CA GLN A 430 -33.20 -5.68 -37.50
C GLN A 430 -33.69 -4.70 -38.59
N ALA A 431 -33.02 -3.55 -38.73
CA ALA A 431 -33.34 -2.53 -39.72
C ALA A 431 -32.54 -2.67 -41.04
N ALA A 432 -31.61 -3.64 -41.10
CA ALA A 432 -30.83 -4.01 -42.28
C ALA A 432 -31.26 -5.41 -42.73
#